data_AF-A0A534ZKE9-F1
#
_entry.id   AF-A0A534ZKE9-F1
#
_cell.length_a   1.000
_cell.length_b   1.000
_cell.length_c   1.000
_cell.angle_alpha   90.00
_cell.angle_beta   90.00
_cell.angle_gamma   90.00
#
_symmetry.space_group_name_H-M   'P 1'
#
loop_
_entity.id
_entity.type
_entity.pdbx_description
1 polymer ?
#
loop_
_entity_poly.entity_id
_entity_poly.type
_entity_poly.pdbx_seq_one_letter_code
_entity_poly.pdbx_strand_id
1 'polypeptide(L)'
;MHYHVVRIDEEGEHVDPALTFDRQDEAEERAVAVAREIDGPGWSGKRYPGRSWRRQELAVYIDRRVLERRVPRLELSIVRCDVPRREPVPGCCASQLGLPWWKVP
;
A
#
# COMPACT_ATOMS: atom_id res chain seq x y z
N MET A 1 13.57 1.90 10.48
CA MET A 1 12.12 2.07 10.30
C MET A 1 11.88 2.88 9.05
N HIS A 2 10.99 2.41 8.18
CA HIS A 2 10.53 3.10 6.97
C HIS A 2 9.12 2.62 6.65
N TYR A 3 8.48 3.23 5.67
CA TYR A 3 7.09 2.98 5.30
C TYR A 3 7.01 2.67 3.81
N HIS A 4 6.21 1.68 3.46
CA HIS A 4 5.94 1.31 2.08
C HIS A 4 4.51 1.64 1.72
N VAL A 5 4.32 2.28 0.57
CA VAL A 5 3.03 2.39 -0.08
C VAL A 5 2.98 1.32 -1.17
N VAL A 6 2.03 0.39 -1.03
CA VAL A 6 1.88 -0.79 -1.89
C VAL A 6 0.51 -0.75 -2.54
N ARG A 7 0.47 -0.97 -3.85
CA ARG A 7 -0.76 -1.00 -4.64
C ARG A 7 -1.04 -2.41 -5.16
N ILE A 8 -2.31 -2.75 -5.19
CA ILE A 8 -2.86 -3.96 -5.80
C ILE A 8 -3.98 -3.51 -6.75
N ASP A 9 -4.04 -4.07 -7.95
CA ASP A 9 -5.06 -3.76 -8.94
C ASP A 9 -6.33 -4.61 -8.82
N GLU A 10 -7.27 -4.46 -9.76
CA GLU A 10 -8.51 -5.24 -9.79
C GLU A 10 -8.28 -6.75 -10.00
N GLU A 11 -7.11 -7.15 -10.51
CA GLU A 11 -6.70 -8.53 -10.73
C GLU A 11 -5.98 -9.13 -9.53
N GLY A 12 -5.63 -8.33 -8.51
CA GLY A 12 -4.95 -8.82 -7.29
C GLY A 12 -3.45 -8.80 -7.41
N GLU A 13 -2.96 -8.22 -8.49
CA GLU A 13 -1.56 -8.16 -8.80
C GLU A 13 -0.98 -6.83 -8.34
N HIS A 14 0.29 -6.89 -7.98
CA HIS A 14 1.04 -5.70 -7.66
C HIS A 14 1.41 -4.96 -8.95
N VAL A 15 0.73 -3.84 -9.19
CA VAL A 15 0.91 -3.04 -10.42
C VAL A 15 2.16 -2.15 -10.39
N ASP A 16 2.62 -1.78 -9.21
CA ASP A 16 3.74 -0.86 -9.02
C ASP A 16 4.71 -1.40 -7.96
N PRO A 17 6.03 -1.18 -8.14
CA PRO A 17 7.01 -1.35 -7.09
C PRO A 17 6.66 -0.54 -5.83
N ALA A 18 7.04 -1.05 -4.66
CA ALA A 18 6.67 -0.42 -3.40
C ALA A 18 7.39 0.93 -3.24
N LEU A 19 6.62 2.01 -3.11
CA LEU A 19 7.16 3.34 -2.85
C LEU A 19 7.62 3.41 -1.40
N THR A 20 8.86 3.83 -1.15
CA THR A 20 9.47 3.76 0.19
C THR A 20 9.82 5.13 0.76
N PHE A 21 9.31 5.41 1.96
CA PHE A 21 9.41 6.68 2.68
C PHE A 21 10.05 6.49 4.05
N ASP A 22 10.80 7.50 4.53
CA ASP A 22 11.39 7.45 5.86
C ASP A 22 10.40 7.89 6.94
N ARG A 23 9.37 8.67 6.55
CA ARG A 23 8.37 9.21 7.45
C ARG A 23 6.97 8.72 7.12
N GLN A 24 6.13 8.62 8.14
CA GLN A 24 4.74 8.17 8.01
C GLN A 24 3.89 9.17 7.22
N ASP A 25 4.06 10.46 7.50
CA ASP A 25 3.29 11.54 6.88
C ASP A 25 3.56 11.62 5.37
N GLU A 26 4.80 11.43 4.94
CA GLU A 26 5.14 11.33 3.50
C GLU A 26 4.44 10.13 2.82
N ALA A 27 4.41 8.98 3.50
CA ALA A 27 3.72 7.79 2.98
C ALA A 27 2.20 7.99 2.92
N GLU A 28 1.60 8.65 3.92
CA GLU A 28 0.19 9.00 3.93
C GLU A 28 -0.16 10.03 2.84
N GLU A 29 0.64 11.08 2.69
CA GLU A 29 0.47 12.09 1.64
C GLU A 29 0.55 11.44 0.26
N ARG A 30 1.54 10.58 0.02
CA ARG A 30 1.64 9.87 -1.26
C ARG A 30 0.46 8.92 -1.46
N ALA A 31 0.03 8.20 -0.43
CA ALA A 31 -1.12 7.31 -0.56
C ALA A 31 -2.40 8.08 -0.92
N VAL A 32 -2.62 9.25 -0.32
CA VAL A 32 -3.74 10.14 -0.68
C VAL A 32 -3.61 10.66 -2.10
N ALA A 33 -2.41 11.05 -2.54
CA ALA A 33 -2.16 11.48 -3.92
C ALA A 33 -2.45 10.37 -4.93
N VAL A 34 -1.93 9.16 -4.69
CA VAL A 34 -2.17 7.97 -5.53
C VAL A 34 -3.66 7.63 -5.58
N ALA A 35 -4.36 7.65 -4.44
CA ALA A 35 -5.80 7.40 -4.41
C ALA A 35 -6.61 8.46 -5.20
N ARG A 36 -6.12 9.70 -5.29
CA ARG A 36 -6.73 10.75 -6.13
C ARG A 36 -6.41 10.56 -7.62
N GLU A 37 -5.20 10.10 -7.97
CA GLU A 37 -4.73 9.88 -9.34
C GLU A 37 -5.48 8.72 -10.03
N ILE A 38 -5.84 7.64 -9.31
CA ILE A 38 -6.47 6.42 -9.86
C ILE A 38 -8.00 6.58 -10.07
N ASP A 39 -8.52 7.81 -10.14
CA ASP A 39 -9.95 8.14 -10.32
C ASP A 39 -10.89 7.96 -9.10
N GLY A 40 -10.87 8.96 -8.21
CA GLY A 40 -12.11 9.56 -7.69
C GLY A 40 -12.58 9.19 -6.26
N PRO A 41 -13.67 9.82 -5.78
CA PRO A 41 -14.12 9.82 -4.37
C PRO A 41 -14.59 8.46 -3.81
N GLY A 42 -14.42 7.37 -4.57
CA GLY A 42 -14.81 6.01 -4.17
C GLY A 42 -13.86 5.34 -3.18
N TRP A 43 -12.64 5.86 -3.03
CA TRP A 43 -11.65 5.31 -2.11
C TRP A 43 -11.98 5.62 -0.64
N SER A 44 -11.96 4.59 0.20
CA SER A 44 -12.25 4.70 1.63
C SER A 44 -11.01 4.33 2.45
N GLY A 45 -10.30 5.31 3.01
CA GLY A 45 -9.04 5.09 3.77
C GLY A 45 -9.18 4.36 5.11
N LYS A 46 -10.41 4.01 5.49
CA LYS A 46 -10.73 3.12 6.61
C LYS A 46 -11.96 2.31 6.25
N ARG A 47 -11.84 1.23 5.49
CA ARG A 47 -12.89 0.20 5.50
C ARG A 47 -12.34 -1.18 5.18
N TYR A 48 -12.95 -2.15 5.83
CA TYR A 48 -12.53 -3.52 5.90
C TYR A 48 -13.76 -4.42 5.76
N PRO A 49 -13.90 -5.23 4.68
CA PRO A 49 -15.02 -6.18 4.65
C PRO A 49 -14.64 -7.63 4.27
N GLY A 50 -13.38 -8.07 4.29
CA GLY A 50 -13.13 -9.47 3.88
C GLY A 50 -11.75 -10.15 3.98
N ARG A 51 -10.67 -9.51 4.45
CA ARG A 51 -9.36 -10.19 4.66
C ARG A 51 -8.90 -10.18 6.11
N SER A 52 -7.67 -10.56 6.47
CA SER A 52 -7.05 -10.25 7.79
C SER A 52 -6.01 -9.11 7.67
N TRP A 53 -5.94 -8.24 8.69
CA TRP A 53 -5.08 -7.05 8.65
C TRP A 53 -3.65 -7.56 8.61
N ARG A 54 -2.85 -7.08 7.65
CA ARG A 54 -1.46 -7.53 7.53
C ARG A 54 -0.67 -6.95 8.69
N ARG A 55 0.31 -7.72 9.18
CA ARG A 55 1.18 -7.23 10.25
C ARG A 55 1.86 -5.94 9.78
N GLN A 56 1.87 -4.92 10.65
CA GLN A 56 2.45 -3.60 10.40
C GLN A 56 1.74 -2.72 9.34
N GLU A 57 0.59 -3.14 8.81
CA GLU A 57 -0.26 -2.26 8.01
C GLU A 57 -0.77 -1.11 8.90
N LEU A 58 -0.74 0.12 8.38
CA LEU A 58 -1.14 1.35 9.08
C LEU A 58 -2.47 1.88 8.57
N ALA A 59 -2.65 1.84 7.25
CA ALA A 59 -3.86 2.27 6.56
C ALA A 59 -4.05 1.46 5.29
N VAL A 60 -5.31 1.28 4.90
CA VAL A 60 -5.71 0.66 3.64
C VAL A 60 -6.81 1.50 3.03
N TYR A 61 -6.58 1.90 1.79
CA TYR A 61 -7.58 2.52 0.93
C TYR A 61 -8.07 1.43 -0.01
N ILE A 62 -9.39 1.33 -0.14
CA ILE A 62 -10.06 0.38 -1.03
C ILE A 62 -11.08 1.16 -1.86
N ASP A 63 -11.20 0.85 -3.15
CA ASP A 63 -12.29 1.36 -3.98
C ASP A 63 -13.63 0.71 -3.58
N ARG A 64 -14.58 1.54 -3.13
CA ARG A 64 -15.94 1.09 -2.76
C ARG A 64 -16.72 0.51 -3.94
N ARG A 65 -16.48 0.96 -5.18
CA ARG A 65 -17.17 0.45 -6.37
C ARG A 65 -16.81 -1.02 -6.62
N VAL A 66 -15.54 -1.35 -6.38
CA VAL A 66 -14.98 -2.69 -6.47
C VAL A 66 -15.62 -3.62 -5.42
N LEU A 67 -15.84 -3.11 -4.20
CA LEU A 67 -16.61 -3.83 -3.16
C LEU A 67 -18.06 -4.10 -3.57
N GLU A 68 -18.75 -3.14 -4.18
CA GLU A 68 -20.12 -3.31 -4.69
C GLU A 68 -20.20 -4.38 -5.79
N ARG A 69 -19.17 -4.45 -6.64
CA ARG A 69 -19.02 -5.45 -7.71
C ARG A 69 -18.49 -6.80 -7.24
N ARG A 70 -18.18 -6.95 -5.94
CA ARG A 70 -17.53 -8.15 -5.35
C ARG A 70 -16.17 -8.51 -5.96
N VAL A 71 -15.52 -7.57 -6.62
CA VAL A 71 -14.11 -7.72 -7.04
C VAL A 71 -13.29 -7.32 -5.80
N PRO A 72 -12.39 -8.15 -5.26
CA PRO A 72 -11.84 -7.88 -3.92
C PRO A 72 -10.47 -7.20 -3.91
N ARG A 73 -9.98 -6.66 -5.04
CA ARG A 73 -8.53 -6.61 -5.24
C ARG A 73 -7.90 -5.22 -5.39
N LEU A 74 -8.67 -4.20 -5.82
CA LEU A 74 -8.12 -2.84 -5.93
C LEU A 74 -7.88 -2.23 -4.53
N GLU A 75 -6.61 -2.23 -4.11
CA GLU A 75 -6.18 -1.83 -2.78
C GLU A 75 -4.93 -0.95 -2.83
N LEU A 76 -4.82 -0.04 -1.87
CA LEU A 76 -3.62 0.76 -1.62
C LEU A 76 -3.33 0.72 -0.12
N SER A 77 -2.18 0.16 0.25
CA SER A 77 -1.83 -0.11 1.64
C SER A 77 -0.57 0.63 2.05
N ILE A 78 -0.57 1.16 3.27
CA ILE A 78 0.62 1.71 3.92
C ILE A 78 1.13 0.66 4.91
N VAL A 79 2.36 0.20 4.73
CA VAL A 79 2.98 -0.83 5.57
C VAL A 79 4.21 -0.25 6.27
N ARG A 80 4.21 -0.29 7.60
CA ARG A 80 5.36 0.04 8.43
C ARG A 80 6.39 -1.09 8.37
N CYS A 81 7.63 -0.76 8.12
CA CYS A 81 8.75 -1.69 8.15
C CYS A 81 9.71 -1.28 9.26
N ASP A 82 9.85 -2.10 10.31
CA ASP A 82 10.72 -1.80 11.45
C ASP A 82 12.21 -1.96 11.13
N VAL A 83 12.52 -2.54 9.98
CA VAL A 83 13.89 -2.79 9.54
C VAL A 83 14.63 -1.48 9.18
N PRO A 84 15.93 -1.34 9.53
CA PRO A 84 16.77 -0.24 9.08
C PRO A 84 16.96 -0.24 7.56
N ARG A 85 16.91 0.93 6.92
CA ARG A 85 16.91 1.11 5.45
C ARG A 85 18.30 0.95 4.81
N ARG A 86 19.07 -0.08 5.17
CA ARG A 86 20.46 -0.21 4.70
C ARG A 86 20.66 -1.07 3.45
N GLU A 87 19.72 -1.94 3.09
CA GLU A 87 19.76 -2.77 1.87
C GLU A 87 18.43 -3.56 1.74
N PRO A 88 18.12 -4.20 0.59
CA PRO A 88 17.07 -5.21 0.48
C PRO A 88 17.43 -6.42 1.36
N VAL A 89 17.16 -6.29 2.64
CA VAL A 89 17.30 -7.39 3.59
C VAL A 89 16.03 -8.25 3.56
N PRO A 90 16.14 -9.57 3.76
CA PRO A 90 14.98 -10.48 3.80
C PRO A 90 13.89 -10.09 4.81
N GLY A 91 14.21 -9.25 5.80
CA GLY A 91 13.26 -8.74 6.79
C GLY A 91 12.41 -7.55 6.32
N CYS A 92 12.68 -6.97 5.15
CA CYS A 92 11.92 -5.82 4.64
C CYS A 92 10.52 -6.24 4.18
N CYS A 93 9.48 -5.50 4.57
CA CYS A 93 8.10 -5.82 4.20
C CYS A 93 7.88 -5.84 2.68
N ALA A 94 8.50 -4.91 1.93
CA ALA A 94 8.42 -4.92 0.47
C ALA A 94 9.08 -6.18 -0.12
N SER A 95 10.26 -6.57 0.40
CA SER A 95 10.94 -7.79 -0.02
C SER A 95 10.15 -9.07 0.30
N GLN A 96 9.45 -9.11 1.45
CA GLN A 96 8.56 -10.22 1.82
C GLN A 96 7.32 -10.32 0.93
N LEU A 97 6.88 -9.20 0.35
CA LEU A 97 5.82 -9.14 -0.65
C LEU A 97 6.33 -9.41 -2.08
N GLY A 98 7.62 -9.72 -2.26
CA GLY A 98 8.23 -9.92 -3.57
C GLY A 98 8.36 -8.64 -4.39
N LEU A 99 8.21 -7.47 -3.76
CA LEU A 99 8.19 -6.19 -4.46
C LEU A 99 9.59 -5.58 -4.53
N PRO A 100 10.05 -5.19 -5.73
CA PRO A 100 11.12 -4.23 -5.82
C PRO A 100 10.63 -2.92 -5.18
N TRP A 101 11.56 -2.19 -4.57
CA TRP A 101 11.25 -0.92 -3.93
C TRP A 101 12.34 0.07 -4.24
N TRP A 102 11.95 1.25 -4.72
CA TRP A 102 12.87 2.34 -5.06
C TRP A 102 12.71 3.49 -4.07
N LYS A 103 13.75 4.32 -4.00
CA LYS A 103 13.68 5.60 -3.31
C LYS A 103 12.86 6.54 -4.18
N VAL A 104 11.73 7.03 -3.66
CA VAL A 104 11.08 8.20 -4.25
C VAL A 104 12.06 9.37 -4.03
N PRO A 105 12.44 10.12 -5.08
CA PRO A 105 13.38 11.23 -4.96
C PRO A 105 12.90 12.31 -3.98
#